data_AF-A0A9N9ITP4-F1
#
_entry.id   AF-A0A9N9ITP4-F1
#
_cell.length_a   1.000
_cell.length_b   1.000
_cell.length_c   1.000
_cell.angle_alpha   90.00
_cell.angle_beta   90.00
_cell.angle_gamma   90.00
#
_symmetry.space_group_name_H-M   'P 1'
#
loop_
_entity.id
_entity.type
_entity.pdbx_description
1 polymer ?
#
loop_
_entity_poly.entity_id
_entity_poly.type
_entity_poly.pdbx_seq_one_letter_code
_entity_poly.pdbx_strand_id
1 'polypeptide(L)' 'MRHKRDPDDHCRYVVKQRAPNKKAYNERMADYKDWYTEEVYQSIEKLYKLYFLFASQEEVIQKKSIEE' A
#
# COMPACT_ATOMS: atom_id res chain seq x y z
N MET A 1 11.17 28.04 -7.39
CA MET A 1 11.81 26.70 -7.37
C MET A 1 10.72 25.65 -7.45
N ARG A 2 10.66 24.83 -8.51
CA ARG A 2 9.82 23.63 -8.47
C ARG A 2 10.48 22.68 -7.47
N HIS A 3 9.86 22.42 -6.32
CA HIS A 3 10.26 21.29 -5.49
C HIS A 3 10.27 20.07 -6.39
N LYS A 4 11.44 19.45 -6.56
CA LYS A 4 11.51 18.10 -7.13
C LYS A 4 10.66 17.26 -6.18
N ARG A 5 9.46 16.86 -6.62
CA ARG A 5 8.64 15.91 -5.85
C ARG A 5 9.51 14.69 -5.67
N ASP A 6 9.79 14.34 -4.43
CA ASP A 6 10.49 13.10 -4.10
C ASP A 6 9.71 11.97 -4.79
N PRO A 7 10.34 11.17 -5.67
CA PRO A 7 9.69 10.01 -6.27
C PRO A 7 9.02 9.12 -5.22
N ASP A 8 9.59 9.04 -4.02
CA ASP A 8 9.07 8.24 -2.92
C ASP A 8 7.78 8.82 -2.33
N ASP A 9 7.55 10.15 -2.40
CA ASP A 9 6.30 10.74 -1.94
C ASP A 9 5.10 10.30 -2.81
N HIS A 10 5.33 10.12 -4.11
CA HIS A 10 4.27 9.58 -4.97
C HIS A 10 3.96 8.13 -4.62
N CYS A 11 4.98 7.31 -4.37
CA CYS A 11 4.80 5.94 -3.92
C CYS A 11 4.06 5.87 -2.58
N ARG A 12 4.43 6.69 -1.59
CA ARG A 12 3.73 6.80 -0.30
C ARG A 12 2.27 7.18 -0.45
N TYR A 13 1.99 8.17 -1.30
CA TYR A 13 0.61 8.58 -1.59
C TYR A 13 -0.23 7.43 -2.17
N VAL A 14 0.30 6.72 -3.17
CA VAL A 14 -0.40 5.58 -3.80
C VAL A 14 -0.63 4.46 -2.78
N VAL A 15 0.37 4.15 -1.98
CA VAL A 15 0.31 3.10 -0.94
C VAL A 15 -0.78 3.40 0.09
N LYS A 16 -0.85 4.63 0.63
CA LYS A 16 -1.88 5.03 1.59
C LYS A 16 -3.30 4.97 1.01
N GLN A 17 -3.47 5.28 -0.28
CA GLN A 17 -4.78 5.18 -0.94
C GLN A 17 -5.21 3.72 -1.16
N ARG A 18 -4.26 2.85 -1.55
CA ARG A 18 -4.54 1.47 -1.98
C ARG A 18 -4.57 0.46 -0.84
N ALA A 19 -3.78 0.63 0.22
CA ALA A 19 -3.75 -0.28 1.35
C ALA A 19 -3.51 0.47 2.68
N PRO A 20 -4.42 1.37 3.09
CA PRO A 20 -4.22 2.19 4.29
C PRO A 20 -4.15 1.37 5.58
N ASN A 21 -4.78 0.20 5.61
CA ASN A 21 -4.80 -0.69 6.76
C ASN A 21 -5.21 -2.12 6.34
N LYS A 22 -5.08 -3.06 7.28
CA LYS A 22 -5.37 -4.48 7.05
C LYS A 22 -6.82 -4.75 6.66
N LYS A 23 -7.78 -3.97 7.20
CA LYS A 23 -9.20 -4.12 6.89
C LYS A 23 -9.48 -3.79 5.42
N ALA A 24 -9.03 -2.62 4.97
CA ALA A 24 -9.20 -2.17 3.59
C ALA A 24 -8.45 -3.05 2.58
N TYR A 25 -7.30 -3.62 2.97
CA TYR A 25 -6.62 -4.64 2.16
C TYR A 25 -7.49 -5.91 2.01
N ASN A 26 -8.00 -6.45 3.13
CA ASN A 26 -8.78 -7.69 3.11
C ASN A 26 -10.10 -7.53 2.33
N GLU A 27 -10.82 -6.42 2.50
CA GLU A 27 -12.06 -6.12 1.77
C GLU A 27 -11.79 -6.13 0.24
N ARG A 28 -10.74 -5.43 -0.20
CA ARG A 28 -10.37 -5.41 -1.63
C ARG A 28 -9.95 -6.78 -2.15
N MET A 29 -9.21 -7.58 -1.37
CA MET A 29 -8.82 -8.92 -1.80
C MET A 29 -10.03 -9.84 -1.96
N ALA A 30 -11.05 -9.69 -1.11
CA ALA A 30 -12.30 -10.43 -1.25
C ALA A 30 -13.01 -10.06 -2.57
N ASP A 31 -13.17 -8.76 -2.83
CA ASP A 31 -13.78 -8.28 -4.09
C ASP A 31 -13.02 -8.80 -5.32
N TYR A 32 -11.69 -8.71 -5.31
CA TYR A 32 -10.86 -9.14 -6.44
C TYR A 32 -10.86 -10.64 -6.67
N LYS A 33 -11.01 -11.43 -5.61
CA LYS A 33 -11.14 -12.88 -5.72
C LYS A 33 -12.41 -13.27 -6.47
N ASP A 34 -13.47 -12.50 -6.30
CA ASP A 34 -14.76 -12.74 -6.97
C ASP A 34 -14.79 -12.19 -8.40
N TRP A 35 -14.03 -11.12 -8.69
CA TRP A 35 -14.07 -10.43 -9.98
C TRP A 35 -13.08 -10.96 -11.01
N TYR A 36 -11.95 -11.52 -10.58
CA TYR A 36 -10.85 -11.86 -11.47
C TYR A 36 -10.58 -13.36 -11.53
N THR A 37 -10.02 -13.80 -12.66
CA THR A 37 -9.48 -15.16 -12.79
C THR A 37 -8.35 -15.37 -11.79
N GLU A 38 -8.06 -16.62 -11.47
CA GLU A 38 -7.04 -16.97 -10.48
C GLU A 38 -5.66 -16.35 -10.80
N GLU A 39 -5.23 -16.38 -12.05
CA GLU A 39 -3.95 -15.82 -12.49
C GLU A 39 -3.86 -14.29 -12.26
N VAL A 40 -4.95 -13.58 -12.59
CA VAL A 40 -5.03 -12.13 -12.40
C VAL A 40 -5.12 -11.80 -10.92
N TYR A 41 -5.94 -12.53 -10.16
CA TYR A 41 -6.05 -12.40 -8.71
C TYR A 41 -4.69 -12.57 -8.03
N GLN A 42 -3.93 -13.62 -8.35
CA GLN A 42 -2.60 -13.85 -7.76
C GLN A 42 -1.63 -12.68 -8.05
N SER A 43 -1.71 -12.09 -9.24
CA SER A 43 -0.87 -10.94 -9.61
C SER A 43 -1.26 -9.68 -8.82
N ILE A 44 -2.57 -9.43 -8.69
CA ILE A 44 -3.10 -8.31 -7.90
C ILE A 44 -2.78 -8.49 -6.42
N GLU A 45 -2.90 -9.70 -5.89
CA GLU A 45 -2.60 -10.01 -4.49
C GLU A 45 -1.12 -9.72 -4.17
N LYS A 46 -0.19 -10.11 -5.04
CA LYS A 46 1.24 -9.77 -4.89
C LYS A 46 1.48 -8.26 -4.87
N LEU A 47 0.83 -7.52 -5.76
CA LEU A 47 0.93 -6.06 -5.81
C LEU A 47 0.41 -5.39 -4.53
N TYR A 48 -0.76 -5.81 -4.04
CA TYR A 48 -1.36 -5.24 -2.84
C TYR A 48 -0.62 -5.62 -1.56
N LYS A 49 0.00 -6.81 -1.50
CA LYS A 49 0.92 -7.18 -0.42
C LYS A 49 2.12 -6.24 -0.34
N LEU A 50 2.69 -5.87 -1.50
CA LEU A 50 3.77 -4.88 -1.56
C LEU A 50 3.31 -3.51 -1.05
N TYR A 51 2.14 -3.04 -1.48
CA TYR A 51 1.58 -1.78 -0.96
C TYR A 51 1.40 -1.82 0.56
N PHE A 52 0.82 -2.89 1.11
CA PHE A 52 0.61 -3.02 2.54
C PHE A 52 1.94 -3.03 3.33
N LEU A 53 2.97 -3.70 2.80
CA LEU A 53 4.30 -3.72 3.41
C LEU A 53 4.93 -2.31 3.46
N PHE A 54 4.84 -1.55 2.38
CA PHE A 54 5.33 -0.16 2.35
C PHE A 54 4.56 0.75 3.32
N ALA A 55 3.24 0.58 3.43
CA ALA A 55 2.42 1.37 4.35
C ALA A 55 2.85 1.14 5.81
N SER A 56 3.06 -0.13 6.18
CA SER A 56 3.45 -0.53 7.54
C SER A 56 4.88 -0.14 7.90
N GLN A 57 5.82 -0.18 6.95
CA GLN A 57 7.19 0.33 7.17
C GLN A 57 7.19 1.84 7.43
N GLU A 58 6.36 2.61 6.72
CA GLU A 58 6.23 4.05 6.94
C GLU A 58 5.64 4.36 8.33
N GLU A 59 4.62 3.62 8.77
CA GLU A 59 4.08 3.76 10.14
C GLU A 59 5.15 3.48 11.21
N VAL A 60 6.02 2.49 11.01
CA VAL A 60 7.11 2.18 11.94
C VAL A 60 8.15 3.30 11.98
N ILE A 61 8.50 3.88 10.83
CA ILE A 61 9.44 5.01 10.76
C ILE A 61 8.84 6.24 11.44
N GLN A 62 7.57 6.57 11.15
CA GLN A 62 6.90 7.71 11.77
C GLN A 62 6.79 7.59 13.29
N LYS A 63 6.48 6.39 13.80
CA LYS A 63 6.46 6.13 15.25
C LYS A 63 7.82 6.36 15.90
N LYS A 64 8.91 5.87 15.28
CA LYS A 64 10.27 6.11 15.78
C LYS A 64 10.66 7.59 15.80
N SER A 65 10.26 8.37 14.80
CA SER A 65 10.56 9.81 14.75
C SER A 65 9.74 10.68 15.73
N ILE A 66 8.68 10.15 16.33
CA ILE A 66 7.87 10.85 17.35
C ILE A 66 8.36 10.50 18.77
N GLU A 67 9.07 9.37 18.93
CA GLU A 67 9.63 8.91 20.20
C GLU A 67 11.06 9.42 20.48
N GLU A 68 11.74 10.03 19.49
CA GLU A 68 13.01 10.78 19.63
C GLU A 68 12.78 12.27 19.92
#